data_AF-A0A1B9B2M6-F1
#
_entry.id   AF-A0A1B9B2M6-F1
#
_cell.length_a   1.000
_cell.length_b   1.000
_cell.length_c   1.000
_cell.angle_alpha   90.00
_cell.angle_beta   90.00
_cell.angle_gamma   90.00
#
_symmetry.space_group_name_H-M   'P 1'
#
loop_
_entity.id
_entity.type
_entity.pdbx_description
1 polymer ?
#
loop_
_entity_poly.entity_id
_entity_poly.type
_entity_poly.pdbx_seq_one_letter_code
_entity_poly.pdbx_strand_id
1 'polypeptide(L)'
;MNIKQAADLLGQVGIKTKATDDFIHVIPSFQDENIYKMEKRGDQWNYLFIQNERGTGKETTLKTFQSEAEASVYFLLDTLQSSFFSKYIFPLRVGGPSFTFEDLQKLYVRFLSVI
;
A
#
# COMPACT_ATOMS: atom_id res chain seq x y z
N MET A 1 13.45 6.24 8.85
CA MET A 1 12.13 6.70 8.37
C MET A 1 11.14 6.57 9.52
N ASN A 2 10.13 7.43 9.61
CA ASN A 2 9.04 7.31 10.59
C ASN A 2 7.68 7.34 9.88
N ILE A 3 6.58 7.18 10.62
CA ILE A 3 5.21 7.17 10.07
C ILE A 3 4.91 8.42 9.25
N LYS A 4 5.25 9.60 9.78
CA LYS A 4 4.93 10.89 9.14
C LYS A 4 5.66 11.02 7.81
N GLN A 5 6.94 10.65 7.78
CA GLN A 5 7.73 10.63 6.53
C GLN A 5 7.15 9.65 5.50
N ALA A 6 6.70 8.46 5.92
CA ALA A 6 6.06 7.52 5.02
C ALA A 6 4.72 8.06 4.46
N ALA A 7 3.89 8.68 5.32
CA ALA A 7 2.65 9.33 4.91
C ALA A 7 2.89 10.47 3.92
N ASP A 8 3.88 11.32 4.17
CA ASP A 8 4.23 12.44 3.28
C ASP A 8 4.67 11.95 1.89
N LEU A 9 5.52 10.91 1.84
CA LEU A 9 5.95 10.31 0.57
C LEU A 9 4.80 9.67 -0.20
N LEU A 10 3.88 8.99 0.49
CA LEU A 10 2.67 8.44 -0.13
C LEU A 10 1.76 9.56 -0.65
N GLY A 11 1.63 10.65 0.10
CA GLY A 11 0.89 11.84 -0.30
C GLY A 11 1.43 12.49 -1.59
N GLN A 12 2.75 12.54 -1.75
CA GLN A 12 3.39 13.07 -2.96
C GLN A 12 3.03 12.31 -4.24
N VAL A 13 2.72 11.00 -4.13
CA VAL A 13 2.26 10.18 -5.26
C VAL A 13 0.74 10.04 -5.33
N GLY A 14 0.00 10.82 -4.52
CA GLY A 14 -1.46 10.89 -4.53
C GLY A 14 -2.16 9.81 -3.69
N ILE A 15 -1.44 9.07 -2.85
CA ILE A 15 -2.01 8.05 -1.96
C ILE A 15 -2.35 8.71 -0.63
N LYS A 16 -3.64 8.75 -0.30
CA LYS A 16 -4.14 9.38 0.94
C LYS A 16 -4.03 8.39 2.10
N THR A 17 -3.43 8.84 3.19
CA THR A 17 -3.25 8.03 4.42
C THR A 17 -3.83 8.73 5.63
N LYS A 18 -4.27 7.94 6.61
CA LYS A 18 -4.53 8.40 7.98
C LYS A 18 -3.40 7.92 8.87
N ALA A 19 -2.71 8.87 9.51
CA ALA A 19 -1.52 8.60 10.32
C ALA A 19 -1.62 9.27 11.69
N THR A 20 -1.10 8.59 12.71
CA THR A 20 -0.81 9.13 14.05
C THR A 20 0.61 8.74 14.43
N ASP A 21 1.02 8.98 15.68
CA ASP A 21 2.32 8.52 16.17
C ASP A 21 2.36 6.98 16.39
N ASP A 22 1.21 6.31 16.42
CA ASP A 22 1.12 4.87 16.72
C ASP A 22 0.56 4.03 15.56
N PHE A 23 0.05 4.64 14.49
CA PHE A 23 -0.40 3.87 13.32
C PHE A 23 -0.41 4.67 12.01
N ILE A 24 -0.46 3.94 10.90
CA ILE A 24 -0.75 4.44 9.57
C ILE A 24 -1.57 3.42 8.77
N HIS A 25 -2.53 3.89 7.97
CA HIS A 25 -3.18 3.10 6.92
C HIS A 25 -3.58 3.99 5.75
N VAL A 26 -3.76 3.37 4.58
CA VAL A 26 -4.35 4.02 3.40
C VAL A 26 -5.84 4.25 3.66
N ILE A 27 -6.34 5.44 3.34
CA ILE A 27 -7.78 5.74 3.41
C ILE A 27 -8.45 5.02 2.24
N PRO A 28 -9.36 4.06 2.50
CA PRO A 28 -10.01 3.31 1.44
C PRO A 28 -10.94 4.20 0.61
N SER A 29 -11.13 3.84 -0.66
CA SER A 29 -12.05 4.55 -1.57
C SER A 29 -13.51 4.16 -1.32
N PHE A 30 -13.74 2.92 -0.88
CA PHE A 30 -15.07 2.41 -0.51
C PHE A 30 -15.08 1.86 0.92
N GLN A 31 -16.24 1.89 1.57
CA GLN A 31 -16.37 1.55 3.00
C GLN A 31 -16.11 0.08 3.32
N ASP A 32 -16.15 -0.80 2.33
CA ASP A 32 -15.99 -2.25 2.41
C ASP A 32 -14.65 -2.74 1.83
N GLU A 33 -13.74 -1.83 1.49
CA GLU A 33 -12.39 -2.23 1.09
C GLU A 33 -11.59 -2.77 2.27
N ASN A 34 -10.83 -3.83 2.01
CA ASN A 34 -9.84 -4.33 2.95
C ASN A 34 -8.74 -3.30 3.18
N ILE A 35 -8.25 -3.23 4.41
CA ILE A 35 -7.28 -2.21 4.82
C ILE A 35 -5.97 -2.88 5.20
N TYR A 36 -4.87 -2.38 4.65
CA TYR A 36 -3.54 -2.63 5.16
C TYR A 36 -3.16 -1.53 6.15
N LYS A 37 -2.72 -1.94 7.33
CA LYS A 37 -2.42 -1.03 8.45
C LYS A 37 -1.09 -1.40 9.07
N MET A 38 -0.30 -0.39 9.43
CA MET A 38 0.81 -0.55 10.35
C MET A 38 0.43 0.08 11.69
N GLU A 39 0.64 -0.60 12.81
CA GLU A 39 0.39 -0.04 14.14
C GLU A 39 1.30 -0.58 15.23
N LYS A 40 1.48 0.20 16.28
CA LYS A 40 2.21 -0.18 17.48
C LYS A 40 1.31 -0.96 18.44
N ARG A 41 1.78 -2.12 18.90
CA ARG A 41 1.15 -2.90 19.99
C ARG A 41 2.22 -3.30 21.00
N GLY A 42 2.14 -2.71 22.19
CA GLY A 42 3.20 -2.83 23.19
C GLY A 42 4.52 -2.30 22.63
N ASP A 43 5.55 -3.13 22.67
CA ASP A 43 6.91 -2.77 22.22
C ASP A 43 7.18 -3.10 20.75
N GLN A 44 6.19 -3.61 20.02
CA GLN A 44 6.36 -4.07 18.63
C GLN A 44 5.47 -3.31 17.66
N TRP A 45 5.94 -3.22 16.43
CA TRP A 45 5.19 -2.72 15.29
C TRP A 45 4.63 -3.87 14.49
N ASN A 46 3.34 -3.81 14.17
CA ASN A 46 2.60 -4.86 13.48
C ASN A 46 2.13 -4.33 12.14
N TYR A 47 2.38 -5.09 11.08
CA TYR A 47 1.74 -4.92 9.79
C TYR A 47 0.56 -5.88 9.70
N LEU A 48 -0.63 -5.31 9.50
CA LEU A 48 -1.92 -5.97 9.63
C LEU A 48 -2.67 -5.89 8.30
N PHE A 49 -3.41 -6.96 8.02
CA PHE A 49 -4.48 -6.97 7.06
C PHE A 49 -5.81 -7.01 7.81
N ILE A 50 -6.69 -6.06 7.51
CA ILE A 50 -8.04 -5.96 8.07
C ILE A 50 -9.00 -6.22 6.93
N GLN A 51 -9.61 -7.40 6.93
CA GLN A 51 -10.70 -7.70 6.01
C GLN A 51 -11.92 -6.89 6.45
N ASN A 52 -12.49 -6.05 5.60
CA ASN A 52 -13.55 -5.15 6.02
C ASN A 52 -14.91 -5.60 5.47
N GLU A 53 -15.51 -6.59 6.13
CA GLU A 53 -16.86 -7.06 5.82
C GLU A 53 -17.86 -6.50 6.85
N ARG A 54 -18.46 -5.33 6.57
CA ARG A 54 -19.63 -4.77 7.31
C ARG A 54 -19.67 -5.07 8.83
N GLY A 55 -18.54 -4.90 9.54
CA GLY A 55 -18.45 -5.08 10.99
C GLY A 55 -18.07 -6.49 11.51
N THR A 56 -17.93 -7.52 10.66
CA THR A 56 -17.43 -8.87 11.03
C THR A 56 -16.01 -9.14 10.55
N GLY A 57 -15.31 -8.09 10.16
CA GLY A 57 -13.98 -8.14 9.59
C GLY A 57 -12.95 -8.85 10.45
N LYS A 58 -12.15 -9.72 9.85
CA LYS A 58 -11.04 -10.40 10.53
C LYS A 58 -9.77 -9.58 10.38
N GLU A 59 -9.09 -9.38 11.50
CA GLU A 59 -7.73 -8.86 11.50
C GLU A 59 -6.72 -10.01 11.49
N THR A 60 -5.68 -9.86 10.68
CA THR A 60 -4.56 -10.80 10.60
C THR A 60 -3.24 -10.05 10.64
N THR A 61 -2.38 -10.38 11.60
CA THR A 61 -0.99 -9.89 11.60
C THR A 61 -0.21 -10.62 10.51
N LEU A 62 0.26 -9.86 9.53
CA LEU A 62 1.07 -10.37 8.43
C LEU A 62 2.56 -10.40 8.79
N LYS A 63 3.03 -9.40 9.56
CA LYS A 63 4.43 -9.27 9.94
C LYS A 63 4.60 -8.41 11.19
N THR A 64 5.66 -8.65 11.94
CA THR A 64 6.04 -7.84 13.11
C THR A 64 7.46 -7.30 12.96
N PHE A 65 7.74 -6.16 13.60
CA PHE A 65 9.01 -5.46 13.57
C PHE A 65 9.33 -4.91 14.97
N GLN A 66 10.63 -4.78 15.27
CA GLN A 66 11.09 -4.22 16.54
C GLN A 66 11.27 -2.69 16.48
N SER A 67 11.32 -2.11 15.28
CA SER A 67 11.52 -0.67 15.10
C SER A 67 10.45 -0.05 14.20
N GLU A 68 10.10 1.20 14.49
CA GLU A 68 9.20 1.99 13.65
C GLU A 68 9.78 2.17 12.25
N ALA A 69 11.10 2.33 12.17
CA ALA A 69 11.78 2.60 10.92
C ALA A 69 11.65 1.46 9.91
N GLU A 70 11.88 0.23 10.34
CA GLU A 70 11.70 -0.95 9.47
C GLU A 70 10.25 -1.13 9.07
N ALA A 71 9.33 -1.00 10.03
CA ALA A 71 7.90 -1.14 9.77
C ALA A 71 7.39 -0.09 8.77
N SER A 72 7.82 1.17 8.93
CA SER A 72 7.43 2.29 8.07
C SER A 72 7.96 2.13 6.64
N VAL A 73 9.22 1.70 6.49
CA VAL A 73 9.81 1.41 5.18
C VAL A 73 9.06 0.27 4.51
N TYR A 74 8.75 -0.79 5.25
CA TYR A 74 7.99 -1.92 4.73
C TYR A 74 6.59 -1.49 4.26
N PHE A 75 5.86 -0.75 5.11
CA PHE A 75 4.53 -0.22 4.79
C PHE A 75 4.54 0.64 3.52
N LEU A 76 5.52 1.55 3.41
CA LEU A 76 5.68 2.41 2.24
C LEU A 76 5.88 1.59 0.96
N LEU A 77 6.83 0.65 0.97
CA LEU A 77 7.18 -0.15 -0.20
C LEU A 77 6.03 -1.05 -0.65
N ASP A 78 5.37 -1.74 0.29
CA ASP A 78 4.24 -2.61 0.00
C ASP A 78 3.04 -1.83 -0.55
N THR A 79 2.78 -0.64 0.01
CA THR A 79 1.72 0.26 -0.46
C THR A 79 2.00 0.77 -1.87
N LEU A 80 3.23 1.22 -2.15
CA LEU A 80 3.65 1.68 -3.47
C LEU A 80 3.56 0.55 -4.49
N GLN A 81 4.09 -0.63 -4.17
CA GLN A 81 4.01 -1.81 -5.02
C GLN A 81 2.55 -2.13 -5.38
N SER A 82 1.67 -2.18 -4.39
CA SER A 82 0.25 -2.48 -4.58
C SER A 82 -0.45 -1.40 -5.42
N SER A 83 -0.18 -0.12 -5.15
CA SER A 83 -0.75 1.00 -5.89
C SER A 83 -0.31 1.01 -7.36
N PHE A 84 0.99 0.82 -7.62
CA PHE A 84 1.53 0.76 -8.98
C PHE A 84 1.03 -0.47 -9.74
N PHE A 85 0.95 -1.63 -9.06
CA PHE A 85 0.37 -2.82 -9.66
C PHE A 85 -1.10 -2.59 -10.05
N SER A 86 -1.91 -2.02 -9.15
CA SER A 86 -3.31 -1.71 -9.41
C SER A 86 -3.51 -0.68 -10.52
N LYS A 87 -2.69 0.39 -10.54
CA LYS A 87 -2.82 1.48 -11.51
C LYS A 87 -2.32 1.12 -12.91
N TYR A 88 -1.20 0.41 -12.99
CA TYR A 88 -0.50 0.21 -14.24
C TYR A 88 -0.51 -1.23 -14.74
N ILE A 89 -0.68 -2.24 -13.88
CA ILE A 89 -0.55 -3.66 -14.29
C ILE A 89 -1.92 -4.34 -14.35
N PHE A 90 -2.77 -4.14 -13.34
CA PHE A 90 -4.09 -4.78 -13.26
C PHE A 90 -5.04 -4.45 -14.43
N PRO A 91 -5.16 -3.18 -14.91
CA PRO A 91 -6.07 -2.83 -16.00
C PRO A 91 -5.74 -3.56 -17.30
N LEU A 92 -4.49 -3.98 -17.46
CA LEU A 92 -4.00 -4.70 -18.64
C LEU A 92 -4.40 -6.19 -18.62
N ARG A 93 -4.75 -6.71 -17.44
CA ARG A 93 -5.26 -8.08 -17.28
C ARG A 93 -6.76 -8.19 -17.54
N VAL A 94 -7.53 -7.12 -17.32
CA VAL A 94 -9.00 -7.13 -17.42
C VAL A 94 -9.51 -6.95 -18.87
N GLY A 95 -8.60 -6.74 -19.85
CA GLY A 95 -8.94 -6.52 -21.26
C GLY A 95 -8.98 -7.74 -22.19
N GLY A 96 -8.68 -8.97 -21.73
CA GLY A 96 -8.58 -10.14 -22.62
C GLY A 96 -7.26 -10.23 -23.41
N PRO A 97 -7.02 -11.33 -24.15
CA PRO A 97 -5.68 -11.89 -24.32
C PRO A 97 -4.89 -11.19 -25.43
N SER A 98 -3.91 -10.39 -25.04
CA SER A 98 -2.60 -10.26 -25.69
C SER A 98 -1.83 -9.15 -24.99
N PHE A 99 -1.58 -9.32 -23.69
CA PHE A 99 -0.60 -8.48 -23.03
C PHE A 99 0.78 -8.96 -23.46
N THR A 100 1.39 -8.25 -24.41
CA THR A 100 2.67 -8.63 -25.00
C THR A 100 3.83 -7.98 -24.28
N PHE A 101 5.04 -8.47 -24.53
CA PHE A 101 6.25 -7.84 -24.01
C PHE A 101 6.44 -6.40 -24.53
N GLU A 102 5.95 -6.08 -25.74
CA GLU A 102 5.97 -4.71 -26.27
C GLU A 102 5.08 -3.76 -25.46
N ASP A 103 3.97 -4.24 -24.91
CA ASP A 103 3.10 -3.42 -24.05
C ASP A 103 3.77 -3.10 -22.71
N LEU A 104 4.53 -4.06 -22.16
CA LEU A 104 5.40 -3.84 -20.99
C LEU A 104 6.48 -2.79 -21.27
N GLN A 105 7.12 -2.84 -22.44
CA GLN A 105 8.16 -1.88 -22.82
C GLN A 105 7.59 -0.45 -22.97
N LYS A 106 6.42 -0.28 -23.58
CA LYS A 106 5.75 1.03 -23.70
C LYS A 106 5.39 1.62 -22.34
N LEU A 107 4.98 0.79 -21.38
CA LEU A 107 4.70 1.22 -20.01
C LEU A 107 5.95 1.63 -19.27
N TYR A 108 7.05 0.90 -19.43
CA TYR A 108 8.34 1.26 -18.83
C TYR A 108 8.81 2.64 -19.30
N VAL A 109 8.69 2.94 -20.60
CA VAL A 109 9.00 4.26 -21.15
C VAL A 109 8.08 5.35 -20.59
N ARG A 110 6.77 5.09 -20.46
CA ARG A 110 5.84 6.02 -19.80
C ARG A 110 6.20 6.27 -18.33
N PHE A 111 6.60 5.22 -17.61
CA PHE A 111 6.99 5.32 -16.21
C PHE A 111 8.23 6.21 -16.02
N LEU A 112 9.21 6.09 -16.93
CA LEU A 112 10.41 6.95 -16.94
C LEU A 112 10.12 8.40 -17.36
N SER A 113 9.01 8.68 -18.04
CA SER A 113 8.64 10.05 -18.46
C SER A 113 7.89 10.85 -17.39
N VAL A 114 7.52 10.23 -16.27
CA VAL A 114 6.78 10.85 -15.15
C VAL A 114 7.69 11.08 -13.93
N ILE A 115 8.93 10.61 -13.97
CA ILE A 115 9.99 10.84 -12.98
C ILE A 115 10.96 11.86 -13.56
#